data_AF-A0A0C9QBR2-F1
#
_entry.id   AF-A0A0C9QBR2-F1
#
_cell.length_a   1.000
_cell.length_b   1.000
_cell.length_c   1.000
_cell.angle_alpha   90.00
_cell.angle_beta   90.00
_cell.angle_gamma   90.00
#
_symmetry.space_group_name_H-M   'P 1'
#
loop_
_entity.id
_entity.type
_entity.pdbx_description
1 polymer ?
#
loop_
_entity_poly.entity_id
_entity_poly.type
_entity_poly.pdbx_seq_one_letter_code
_entity_poly.pdbx_strand_id
1 'polypeptide(L)'
;MIGETKKAVEICNEGMKLSEKDPVLWLIRGILYCKSKKLSLARKDIIRGLAMRILVTKKLNSSIANEIDESSINSIEKTVEKYVDEMENGNIPESDLFEQLDMNSIAALNFFEERTKNYFAKACICNYRLQREPFNEDDILNEKIQYIKKWRENWRNQNEKDAVEIDNKTLELLLTSGKNKIHNFFVKTANDEHKSNAVSFLIQLLENSYSFLNASLREANKELGETLYQYTSASTLGKICSLSDPENESKFALRLYNASYMNDPEEGHLLLKNFFENNKEPKDSIIDYEEWASPTTVSDVYISSLTNSNPVYDANTSSKSMPLWNSYADNHTGVALGITVKIPLQKPTRNVAKSNQLDGIDMEKQSPDTFPIHHNLYKVFYKKDNYDGNNASESVNDNKSNMQETIDNIESSYENICNLSDIFKDIEPVKTCIYTALEKIRYLYKESYYEYESEYRIIRETNVESAQYEKGNPRLFVTLDKSTVNASLKEIIFGSKFEGAYLWTPLISKKLGKGVKCRKSNLAYR
;
A
#
# COMPACT_ATOMS: atom_id res chain seq x y z
N MET A 1 -35.31 -2.36 7.14
CA MET A 1 -34.63 -1.42 6.21
C MET A 1 -35.40 -0.13 5.89
N ILE A 2 -36.44 -0.07 5.04
CA ILE A 2 -37.06 1.24 4.65
C ILE A 2 -37.62 2.02 5.86
N GLY A 3 -38.27 1.33 6.81
CA GLY A 3 -38.81 1.94 8.02
C GLY A 3 -37.75 2.51 8.98
N GLU A 4 -36.53 1.98 8.97
CA GLU A 4 -35.41 2.46 9.79
C GLU A 4 -34.75 3.69 9.15
N THR A 5 -34.62 3.71 7.81
CA THR A 5 -34.08 4.87 7.09
C THR A 5 -34.98 6.10 7.25
N LYS A 6 -36.31 5.93 7.22
CA LYS A 6 -37.25 7.05 7.41
C LYS A 6 -37.13 7.67 8.81
N LYS A 7 -37.09 6.82 9.85
CA LYS A 7 -36.86 7.27 11.24
C LYS A 7 -35.51 7.96 11.40
N ALA A 8 -34.46 7.45 10.76
CA ALA A 8 -33.13 8.08 10.79
C ALA A 8 -33.14 9.48 10.14
N VAL A 9 -33.86 9.67 9.02
CA VAL A 9 -34.02 10.99 8.39
C VAL A 9 -34.78 11.95 9.31
N GLU A 10 -35.83 11.48 9.99
CA GLU A 10 -36.56 12.28 10.98
C GLU A 10 -35.65 12.73 12.13
N ILE A 11 -34.80 11.82 12.64
CA ILE A 11 -33.80 12.16 13.67
C ILE A 11 -32.81 13.23 13.16
N CYS A 12 -32.30 13.10 11.94
CA CYS A 12 -31.44 14.13 11.35
C CYS A 12 -32.17 15.49 11.25
N ASN A 13 -33.45 15.50 10.86
CA ASN A 13 -34.23 16.72 10.77
C ASN A 13 -34.42 17.40 12.14
N GLU A 14 -34.69 16.63 13.20
CA GLU A 14 -34.76 17.18 14.56
C GLU A 14 -33.38 17.69 15.03
N GLY A 15 -32.30 16.96 14.75
CA GLY A 15 -30.94 17.41 15.05
C GLY A 15 -30.58 18.73 14.35
N MET A 16 -31.02 18.92 13.11
CA MET A 16 -30.78 20.15 12.36
C MET A 16 -31.56 21.35 12.89
N LYS A 17 -32.70 21.15 13.57
CA LYS A 17 -33.36 22.25 14.31
C LYS A 17 -32.53 22.73 15.49
N LEU A 18 -31.71 21.85 16.07
CA LEU A 18 -30.83 22.15 17.19
C LEU A 18 -29.48 22.72 16.73
N SER A 19 -28.98 22.26 15.58
CA SER A 19 -27.72 22.71 15.01
C SER A 19 -27.75 22.66 13.48
N GLU A 20 -28.32 23.71 12.87
CA GLU A 20 -28.49 23.79 11.41
C GLU A 20 -27.16 23.86 10.65
N LYS A 21 -26.08 24.29 11.32
CA LYS A 21 -24.74 24.45 10.74
C LYS A 21 -23.80 23.28 11.06
N ASP A 22 -24.34 22.13 11.51
CA ASP A 22 -23.54 20.93 11.70
C ASP A 22 -23.36 20.16 10.38
N PRO A 23 -22.16 20.19 9.76
CA PRO A 23 -21.94 19.52 8.47
C PRO A 23 -22.18 18.01 8.52
N VAL A 24 -21.97 17.36 9.67
CA VAL A 24 -22.12 15.91 9.81
C VAL A 24 -23.58 15.50 9.65
N LEU A 25 -24.53 16.29 10.18
CA LEU A 25 -25.95 16.01 10.04
C LEU A 25 -26.40 16.09 8.57
N TRP A 26 -25.93 17.08 7.82
CA TRP A 26 -26.21 17.22 6.39
C TRP A 26 -25.65 16.04 5.59
N LEU A 27 -24.39 15.66 5.82
CA LEU A 27 -23.75 14.54 5.12
C LEU A 27 -24.47 13.20 5.42
N ILE A 28 -24.80 12.93 6.69
CA ILE A 28 -25.55 11.72 7.08
C ILE A 28 -26.93 11.70 6.43
N ARG A 29 -27.68 12.82 6.47
CA ARG A 29 -29.01 12.88 5.85
C ARG A 29 -28.94 12.70 4.34
N GLY A 30 -27.92 13.26 3.70
CA GLY A 30 -27.57 13.01 2.30
C GLY A 30 -27.41 11.51 2.00
N ILE A 31 -26.56 10.81 2.77
CA ILE A 31 -26.39 9.35 2.66
C ILE A 31 -27.72 8.60 2.85
N LEU A 32 -28.54 8.97 3.83
CA LEU A 32 -29.85 8.36 4.03
C LEU A 32 -30.80 8.59 2.84
N TYR A 33 -30.71 9.75 2.20
CA TYR A 33 -31.45 10.02 0.96
C TYR A 33 -30.95 9.18 -0.21
N CYS A 34 -29.63 8.97 -0.39
CA CYS A 34 -29.18 8.04 -1.43
C CYS A 34 -29.61 6.59 -1.14
N LYS A 35 -29.61 6.14 0.13
CA LYS A 35 -30.18 4.84 0.53
C LYS A 35 -31.66 4.70 0.15
N SER A 36 -32.39 5.81 0.21
CA SER A 36 -33.81 5.89 -0.14
C SER A 36 -34.07 6.22 -1.62
N LYS A 37 -33.02 6.24 -2.47
CA LYS A 37 -33.09 6.60 -3.89
C LYS A 37 -33.63 8.02 -4.18
N LYS A 38 -33.53 8.94 -3.22
CA LYS A 38 -33.95 10.35 -3.38
C LYS A 38 -32.74 11.21 -3.78
N LEU A 39 -32.23 11.02 -5.00
CA LEU A 39 -30.92 11.54 -5.43
C LEU A 39 -30.85 13.08 -5.47
N SER A 40 -31.92 13.78 -5.84
CA SER A 40 -31.92 15.26 -5.85
C SER A 40 -31.75 15.86 -4.44
N LEU A 41 -32.45 15.29 -3.46
CA LEU A 41 -32.31 15.69 -2.06
C LEU A 41 -30.94 15.31 -1.49
N ALA A 42 -30.45 14.12 -1.85
CA ALA A 42 -29.13 13.67 -1.45
C ALA A 42 -28.04 14.62 -1.96
N ARG A 43 -28.09 15.00 -3.25
CA ARG A 43 -27.14 15.91 -3.88
C ARG A 43 -27.08 17.24 -3.14
N LYS A 44 -28.24 17.85 -2.89
CA LYS A 44 -28.34 19.14 -2.18
C LYS A 44 -27.72 19.05 -0.79
N ASP A 45 -28.06 18.01 -0.03
CA ASP A 45 -27.56 17.83 1.33
C ASP A 45 -26.05 17.56 1.38
N ILE A 46 -25.53 16.80 0.41
CA ILE A 46 -24.09 16.50 0.34
C ILE A 46 -23.31 17.75 -0.05
N ILE A 47 -23.73 18.50 -1.08
CA ILE A 47 -23.09 19.77 -1.47
C ILE A 47 -23.05 20.72 -0.28
N ARG A 48 -24.17 20.88 0.43
CA ARG A 48 -24.25 21.75 1.61
C ARG A 48 -23.36 21.29 2.75
N GLY A 49 -23.39 19.99 3.07
CA GLY A 49 -22.54 19.40 4.09
C GLY A 49 -21.04 19.54 3.78
N LEU A 50 -20.64 19.31 2.53
CA LEU A 50 -19.26 19.49 2.06
C LEU A 50 -18.83 20.95 2.17
N ALA A 51 -19.66 21.89 1.71
CA ALA A 51 -19.37 23.32 1.77
C ALA A 51 -19.18 23.81 3.21
N MET A 52 -20.07 23.41 4.12
CA MET A 52 -19.95 23.69 5.55
C MET A 52 -18.67 23.08 6.12
N ARG A 53 -18.31 21.86 5.73
CA ARG A 53 -17.10 21.20 6.24
C ARG A 53 -15.81 21.91 5.81
N ILE A 54 -15.72 22.26 4.52
CA ILE A 54 -14.60 23.04 3.97
C ILE A 54 -14.44 24.36 4.73
N LEU A 55 -15.55 25.06 4.97
CA LEU A 55 -15.53 26.32 5.72
C LEU A 55 -15.03 26.13 7.17
N VAL A 56 -15.50 25.08 7.86
CA VAL A 56 -15.04 24.72 9.21
C VAL A 56 -13.53 24.46 9.22
N THR A 57 -13.01 23.72 8.23
CA THR A 57 -11.58 23.43 8.08
C THR A 57 -10.77 24.70 7.81
N LYS A 58 -11.22 25.57 6.90
CA LYS A 58 -10.57 26.88 6.64
C LYS A 58 -10.53 27.75 7.90
N LYS A 59 -11.58 27.74 8.71
CA LYS A 59 -11.64 28.50 9.97
C LYS A 59 -10.66 27.96 11.01
N LEU A 60 -10.52 26.64 11.15
CA LEU A 60 -9.52 26.04 12.06
C LEU A 60 -8.08 26.48 11.71
N ASN A 61 -7.81 26.78 10.44
CA ASN A 61 -6.49 27.18 9.95
C ASN A 61 -6.27 28.71 9.94
N SER A 62 -7.31 29.53 10.13
CA SER A 62 -7.21 30.98 10.22
C SER A 62 -7.46 31.41 11.66
N SER A 63 -6.56 32.19 12.26
CA SER A 63 -6.62 32.60 13.67
C SER A 63 -7.76 33.57 14.03
N ILE A 64 -8.81 33.64 13.20
CA ILE A 64 -9.89 34.64 13.27
C ILE A 64 -11.21 33.94 13.59
N ALA A 65 -11.82 34.35 14.71
CA ALA A 65 -13.08 33.82 15.20
C ALA A 65 -14.30 34.51 14.56
N ASN A 66 -14.47 34.41 13.23
CA ASN A 66 -15.73 34.85 12.61
C ASN A 66 -16.77 33.72 12.63
N GLU A 67 -18.03 34.03 12.93
CA GLU A 67 -19.14 33.06 12.84
C GLU A 67 -19.29 32.54 11.40
N ILE A 68 -19.67 31.28 11.25
CA ILE A 68 -20.00 30.69 9.95
C ILE A 68 -21.31 31.32 9.49
N ASP A 69 -21.25 32.25 8.54
CA ASP A 69 -22.43 32.90 7.99
C ASP A 69 -22.95 32.19 6.73
N GLU A 70 -24.21 32.44 6.42
CA GLU A 70 -24.94 31.79 5.32
C GLU A 70 -24.42 32.21 3.94
N SER A 71 -23.94 33.44 3.78
CA SER A 71 -23.37 33.92 2.52
C SER A 71 -22.06 33.20 2.20
N SER A 72 -21.22 32.98 3.22
CA SER A 72 -19.98 32.21 3.08
C SER A 72 -20.24 30.75 2.70
N ILE A 73 -21.25 30.10 3.32
CA ILE A 73 -21.64 28.73 2.94
C ILE A 73 -22.11 28.70 1.48
N ASN A 74 -23.04 29.58 1.10
CA ASN A 74 -23.60 29.60 -0.25
C ASN A 74 -22.55 29.87 -1.33
N SER A 75 -21.50 30.65 -1.02
CA SER A 75 -20.39 30.85 -1.93
C SER A 75 -19.60 29.57 -2.17
N ILE A 76 -19.30 28.81 -1.11
CA ILE A 76 -18.57 27.54 -1.24
C ILE A 76 -19.44 26.47 -1.88
N GLU A 77 -20.76 26.45 -1.60
CA GLU A 77 -21.70 25.53 -2.24
C GLU A 77 -21.66 25.63 -3.75
N LYS A 78 -21.65 26.84 -4.32
CA LYS A 78 -21.54 27.02 -5.78
C LYS A 78 -20.24 26.42 -6.33
N THR A 79 -19.15 26.56 -5.58
CA THR A 79 -17.87 25.96 -5.95
C THR A 79 -17.94 24.44 -5.89
N VAL A 80 -18.48 23.86 -4.81
CA VAL A 80 -18.66 22.41 -4.66
C VAL A 80 -19.60 21.87 -5.75
N GLU A 81 -20.68 22.56 -6.05
CA GLU A 81 -21.65 22.19 -7.08
C GLU A 81 -20.99 22.14 -8.46
N LYS A 82 -20.21 23.18 -8.83
CA LYS A 82 -19.40 23.19 -10.05
C LYS A 82 -18.47 21.98 -10.14
N TYR A 83 -17.84 21.59 -9.03
CA TYR A 83 -16.96 20.43 -9.01
C TYR A 83 -17.69 19.10 -9.15
N VAL A 84 -18.84 18.95 -8.50
CA VAL A 84 -19.70 17.78 -8.69
C VAL A 84 -20.17 17.71 -10.15
N ASP A 85 -20.55 18.83 -10.76
CA ASP A 85 -20.90 18.92 -12.18
C ASP A 85 -19.73 18.55 -13.09
N GLU A 86 -18.53 19.06 -12.81
CA GLU A 86 -17.33 18.72 -13.58
C GLU A 86 -17.05 17.22 -13.53
N MET A 87 -17.11 16.59 -12.35
CA MET A 87 -16.92 15.15 -12.19
C MET A 87 -18.01 14.33 -12.90
N GLU A 88 -19.27 14.77 -12.86
CA GLU A 88 -20.39 14.13 -13.57
C GLU A 88 -20.25 14.24 -15.10
N ASN A 89 -19.69 15.34 -15.58
CA ASN A 89 -19.36 15.53 -17.00
C ASN A 89 -18.05 14.84 -17.42
N GLY A 90 -17.45 14.06 -16.53
CA GLY A 90 -16.22 13.32 -16.79
C GLY A 90 -14.97 14.19 -16.80
N ASN A 91 -14.98 15.40 -16.25
CA ASN A 91 -13.78 16.24 -16.18
C ASN A 91 -13.05 16.03 -14.85
N ILE A 92 -11.72 15.98 -14.88
CA ILE A 92 -10.90 15.99 -13.67
C ILE A 92 -10.92 17.43 -13.15
N PRO A 93 -11.47 17.68 -11.95
CA PRO A 93 -11.49 19.04 -11.43
C PRO A 93 -10.11 19.43 -10.92
N GLU A 94 -9.59 20.58 -11.34
CA GLU A 94 -8.40 21.19 -10.74
C GLU A 94 -8.80 21.79 -9.38
N SER A 95 -8.45 21.18 -8.24
CA SER A 95 -8.68 21.88 -6.97
C SER A 95 -7.94 21.43 -5.72
N ASP A 96 -7.52 22.45 -4.97
CA ASP A 96 -7.17 22.45 -3.54
C ASP A 96 -8.41 22.28 -2.61
N LEU A 97 -9.60 22.01 -3.15
CA LEU A 97 -10.83 21.89 -2.36
C LEU A 97 -10.98 20.49 -1.75
N PHE A 98 -10.59 19.43 -2.47
CA PHE A 98 -10.59 18.05 -1.98
C PHE A 98 -9.53 17.84 -0.88
N GLU A 99 -8.32 18.37 -1.06
CA GLU A 99 -7.81 19.49 -0.24
C GLU A 99 -8.20 19.58 1.26
N GLN A 100 -9.45 19.97 1.45
CA GLN A 100 -9.95 20.46 2.72
C GLN A 100 -11.04 19.54 3.27
N LEU A 101 -11.35 18.48 2.52
CA LEU A 101 -12.30 17.44 2.90
C LEU A 101 -11.64 16.43 3.84
N ASP A 102 -12.41 16.03 4.84
CA ASP A 102 -12.06 14.92 5.71
C ASP A 102 -12.60 13.58 5.18
N MET A 103 -12.22 12.49 5.84
CA MET A 103 -12.63 11.15 5.46
C MET A 103 -14.15 10.94 5.46
N ASN A 104 -14.87 11.60 6.36
CA ASN A 104 -16.33 11.48 6.41
C ASN A 104 -17.00 12.15 5.18
N SER A 105 -16.45 13.28 4.76
CA SER A 105 -16.87 14.00 3.55
C SER A 105 -16.60 13.19 2.29
N ILE A 106 -15.41 12.59 2.19
CA ILE A 106 -15.03 11.70 1.08
C ILE A 106 -15.94 10.46 1.05
N ALA A 107 -16.22 9.84 2.20
CA ALA A 107 -17.11 8.69 2.28
C ALA A 107 -18.55 9.01 1.84
N ALA A 108 -19.06 10.18 2.23
CA ALA A 108 -20.39 10.64 1.83
C ALA A 108 -20.47 10.87 0.31
N LEU A 109 -19.45 11.49 -0.28
CA LEU A 109 -19.35 11.71 -1.72
C LEU A 109 -19.24 10.37 -2.47
N ASN A 110 -18.36 9.46 -2.04
CA ASN A 110 -18.25 8.11 -2.60
C ASN A 110 -19.60 7.38 -2.62
N PHE A 111 -20.36 7.48 -1.53
CA PHE A 111 -21.68 6.87 -1.42
C PHE A 111 -22.70 7.48 -2.39
N PHE A 112 -22.63 8.78 -2.64
CA PHE A 112 -23.46 9.45 -3.65
C PHE A 112 -23.10 9.01 -5.06
N GLU A 113 -21.82 9.04 -5.43
CA GLU A 113 -21.34 8.63 -6.75
C GLU A 113 -21.64 7.15 -7.04
N GLU A 114 -21.69 6.29 -6.02
CA GLU A 114 -22.14 4.90 -6.18
C GLU A 114 -23.58 4.79 -6.64
N ARG A 115 -24.43 5.66 -6.11
CA ARG A 115 -25.87 5.65 -6.37
C ARG A 115 -26.20 6.26 -7.71
N THR A 116 -25.38 7.19 -8.19
CA THR A 116 -25.44 7.75 -9.54
C THR A 116 -24.68 6.90 -10.58
N LYS A 117 -23.92 5.89 -10.14
CA LYS A 117 -23.03 5.05 -10.97
C LYS A 117 -21.97 5.87 -11.72
N ASN A 118 -21.56 6.98 -11.15
CA ASN A 118 -20.52 7.83 -11.71
C ASN A 118 -19.13 7.30 -11.31
N TYR A 119 -18.72 6.24 -11.98
CA TYR A 119 -17.45 5.58 -11.69
C TYR A 119 -16.22 6.44 -12.02
N PHE A 120 -16.35 7.44 -12.91
CA PHE A 120 -15.28 8.40 -13.19
C PHE A 120 -14.97 9.25 -11.95
N ALA A 121 -16.00 9.84 -11.33
CA ALA A 121 -15.85 10.61 -10.11
C ALA A 121 -15.19 9.78 -9.00
N LYS A 122 -15.58 8.52 -8.87
CA LYS A 122 -14.97 7.61 -7.89
C LYS A 122 -13.48 7.36 -8.15
N ALA A 123 -13.07 7.17 -9.42
CA ALA A 123 -11.67 7.03 -9.77
C ALA A 123 -10.87 8.30 -9.42
N CYS A 124 -11.45 9.48 -9.66
CA CYS A 124 -10.85 10.76 -9.27
C CYS A 124 -10.72 10.87 -7.74
N ILE A 125 -11.74 10.47 -6.98
CA ILE A 125 -11.70 10.45 -5.52
C ILE A 125 -10.57 9.54 -5.01
N CYS A 126 -10.35 8.38 -5.63
CA CYS A 126 -9.22 7.52 -5.26
C CYS A 126 -7.86 8.21 -5.47
N ASN A 127 -7.66 9.00 -6.54
CA ASN A 127 -6.43 9.79 -6.70
C ASN A 127 -6.21 10.75 -5.54
N TYR A 128 -7.25 11.45 -5.10
CA TYR A 128 -7.18 12.33 -3.94
C TYR A 128 -6.89 11.58 -2.64
N ARG A 129 -7.45 10.38 -2.48
CA ARG A 129 -7.17 9.52 -1.31
C ARG A 129 -5.73 9.05 -1.31
N LEU A 130 -5.17 8.65 -2.45
CA LEU A 130 -3.74 8.27 -2.55
C LEU A 130 -2.78 9.40 -2.16
N GLN A 131 -3.18 10.67 -2.33
CA GLN A 131 -2.38 11.81 -1.88
C GLN A 131 -2.46 12.07 -0.37
N ARG A 132 -3.44 11.47 0.33
CA ARG A 132 -3.85 11.85 1.70
C ARG A 132 -3.87 10.72 2.71
N GLU A 133 -4.14 9.50 2.27
CA GLU A 133 -4.25 8.32 3.10
C GLU A 133 -2.91 7.61 3.14
N PRO A 134 -2.18 7.71 4.27
CA PRO A 134 -0.89 7.06 4.42
C PRO A 134 -1.00 5.54 4.64
N PHE A 135 -2.12 4.92 4.30
CA PHE A 135 -2.40 3.53 4.66
C PHE A 135 -3.31 2.91 3.61
N ASN A 136 -3.07 1.64 3.26
CA ASN A 136 -3.84 0.89 2.28
C ASN A 136 -3.81 1.43 0.83
N GLU A 137 -2.70 2.02 0.38
CA GLU A 137 -2.56 2.50 -1.01
C GLU A 137 -2.90 1.43 -2.04
N ASP A 138 -2.45 0.19 -1.86
CA ASP A 138 -2.73 -0.92 -2.78
C ASP A 138 -4.24 -1.26 -2.83
N ASP A 139 -4.97 -1.12 -1.70
CA ASP A 139 -6.43 -1.28 -1.70
C ASP A 139 -7.11 -0.11 -2.43
N ILE A 140 -6.66 1.13 -2.19
CA ILE A 140 -7.21 2.33 -2.86
C ILE A 140 -6.95 2.27 -4.37
N LEU A 141 -5.77 1.80 -4.76
CA LEU A 141 -5.36 1.67 -6.16
C LEU A 141 -6.12 0.54 -6.85
N ASN A 142 -6.35 -0.58 -6.17
CA ASN A 142 -7.27 -1.61 -6.65
C ASN A 142 -8.69 -1.05 -6.83
N GLU A 143 -9.21 -0.32 -5.84
CA GLU A 143 -10.53 0.32 -5.91
C GLU A 143 -10.62 1.28 -7.10
N LYS A 144 -9.57 2.09 -7.31
CA LYS A 144 -9.43 3.00 -8.46
C LYS A 144 -9.52 2.24 -9.78
N ILE A 145 -8.74 1.17 -9.95
CA ILE A 145 -8.73 0.35 -11.18
C ILE A 145 -10.11 -0.24 -11.44
N GLN A 146 -10.79 -0.75 -10.40
CA GLN A 146 -12.15 -1.28 -10.52
C GLN A 146 -13.15 -0.22 -11.00
N TYR A 147 -13.03 1.02 -10.51
CA TYR A 147 -13.89 2.12 -10.97
C TYR A 147 -13.57 2.54 -12.40
N ILE A 148 -12.29 2.65 -12.76
CA ILE A 148 -11.88 2.97 -14.13
C ILE A 148 -12.42 1.92 -15.11
N LYS A 149 -12.29 0.63 -14.78
CA LYS A 149 -12.81 -0.48 -15.57
C LYS A 149 -14.32 -0.36 -15.79
N LYS A 150 -15.10 -0.20 -14.72
CA LYS A 150 -16.56 -0.05 -14.80
C LYS A 150 -16.98 1.21 -15.55
N TRP A 151 -16.26 2.32 -15.38
CA TRP A 151 -16.49 3.55 -16.11
C TRP A 151 -16.29 3.34 -17.61
N ARG A 152 -15.16 2.76 -17.99
CA ARG A 152 -14.80 2.46 -19.39
C ARG A 152 -15.81 1.53 -20.05
N GLU A 153 -16.21 0.46 -19.36
CA GLU A 153 -17.24 -0.49 -19.85
C GLU A 153 -18.59 0.21 -20.08
N ASN A 154 -19.05 1.02 -19.11
CA ASN A 154 -20.30 1.76 -19.23
C ASN A 154 -20.30 2.72 -20.43
N TRP A 155 -19.19 3.44 -20.63
CA TRP A 155 -19.09 4.43 -21.70
C TRP A 155 -18.97 3.79 -23.08
N ARG A 156 -18.21 2.70 -23.22
CA ARG A 156 -18.11 1.95 -24.47
C ARG A 156 -19.46 1.41 -24.94
N ASN A 157 -20.29 0.93 -24.01
CA ASN A 157 -21.63 0.46 -24.32
C ASN A 157 -22.59 1.57 -24.79
N GLN A 158 -22.26 2.85 -24.54
CA GLN A 158 -23.11 4.00 -24.85
C GLN A 158 -22.65 4.78 -26.08
N ASN A 159 -21.34 4.80 -26.39
CA ASN A 159 -20.75 5.68 -27.40
C ASN A 159 -19.62 4.98 -28.20
N GLU A 160 -19.97 4.12 -29.17
CA GLU A 160 -18.98 3.39 -30.00
C GLU A 160 -18.05 4.31 -30.84
N LYS A 161 -18.44 5.56 -31.10
CA LYS A 161 -17.68 6.49 -31.97
C LYS A 161 -16.48 7.17 -31.29
N ASP A 162 -16.39 7.14 -29.97
CA ASP A 162 -15.37 7.88 -29.19
C ASP A 162 -14.41 6.96 -28.40
N ALA A 163 -14.26 5.70 -28.83
CA ALA A 163 -13.49 4.68 -28.11
C ALA A 163 -12.04 5.09 -27.78
N VAL A 164 -11.36 5.78 -28.72
CA VAL A 164 -9.98 6.26 -28.55
C VAL A 164 -9.89 7.38 -27.51
N GLU A 165 -10.90 8.26 -27.44
CA GLU A 165 -10.95 9.32 -26.43
C GLU A 165 -11.13 8.72 -25.03
N ILE A 166 -12.04 7.75 -24.91
CA ILE A 166 -12.28 7.01 -23.67
C ILE A 166 -11.00 6.28 -23.22
N ASP A 167 -10.28 5.65 -24.14
CA ASP A 167 -9.04 4.94 -23.82
C ASP A 167 -7.90 5.90 -23.43
N ASN A 168 -7.74 7.03 -24.11
CA ASN A 168 -6.78 8.07 -23.72
C ASN A 168 -7.05 8.56 -22.30
N LYS A 169 -8.32 8.81 -21.99
CA LYS A 169 -8.75 9.27 -20.65
C LYS A 169 -8.63 8.18 -19.59
N THR A 170 -8.79 6.91 -19.99
CA THR A 170 -8.47 5.77 -19.12
C THR A 170 -6.99 5.77 -18.75
N LEU A 171 -6.10 5.96 -19.73
CA LEU A 171 -4.66 6.03 -19.49
C LEU A 171 -4.30 7.26 -18.64
N GLU A 172 -4.93 8.41 -18.86
CA GLU A 172 -4.76 9.59 -18.02
C GLU A 172 -5.10 9.28 -16.55
N LEU A 173 -6.24 8.64 -16.30
CA LEU A 173 -6.65 8.25 -14.95
C LEU A 173 -5.70 7.23 -14.33
N LEU A 174 -5.20 6.25 -15.09
CA LEU A 174 -4.29 5.22 -14.59
C LEU A 174 -2.90 5.78 -14.28
N LEU A 175 -2.32 6.55 -15.21
CA LEU A 175 -0.90 6.89 -15.25
C LEU A 175 -0.56 8.23 -14.60
N THR A 176 -1.51 9.15 -14.51
CA THR A 176 -1.24 10.48 -13.94
C THR A 176 -1.69 10.55 -12.47
N SER A 177 -0.84 11.14 -11.64
CA SER A 177 -1.15 11.49 -10.24
C SER A 177 -2.08 12.71 -10.12
N GLY A 178 -2.98 12.90 -11.10
CA GLY A 178 -3.84 14.08 -11.21
C GLY A 178 -3.17 15.31 -11.81
N LYS A 179 -2.02 15.17 -12.50
CA LYS A 179 -1.41 16.27 -13.26
C LYS A 179 -2.12 16.41 -14.61
N ASN A 180 -2.79 17.55 -14.82
CA ASN A 180 -3.45 17.96 -16.07
C ASN A 180 -2.45 18.18 -17.21
N LYS A 181 -1.94 17.09 -17.78
CA LYS A 181 -1.35 17.11 -19.11
C LYS A 181 -2.13 16.12 -19.96
N ILE A 182 -2.90 16.65 -20.91
CA ILE A 182 -3.50 15.86 -21.98
C ILE A 182 -2.34 15.26 -22.76
N HIS A 183 -1.99 14.04 -22.43
CA HIS A 183 -1.07 13.24 -23.20
C HIS A 183 -1.89 12.47 -24.22
N ASN A 184 -1.55 12.62 -25.50
CA ASN A 184 -2.00 11.65 -26.48
C ASN A 184 -1.12 10.42 -26.30
N PHE A 185 -1.63 9.42 -25.57
CA PHE A 185 -0.87 8.26 -25.13
C PHE A 185 -0.82 7.15 -26.20
N PHE A 186 -1.08 7.47 -27.46
CA PHE A 186 -1.01 6.48 -28.54
C PHE A 186 -0.07 6.94 -29.64
N VAL A 187 0.70 6.00 -30.16
CA VAL A 187 1.39 6.17 -31.44
C VAL A 187 0.33 6.46 -32.51
N LYS A 188 0.51 7.55 -33.28
CA LYS A 188 -0.47 8.04 -34.26
C LYS A 188 -0.85 7.01 -35.34
N THR A 189 0.01 6.03 -35.60
CA THR A 189 -0.15 5.02 -36.65
C THR A 189 -0.81 3.72 -36.18
N ALA A 190 -1.00 3.50 -34.87
CA ALA A 190 -1.68 2.30 -34.37
C ALA A 190 -3.17 2.33 -34.72
N ASN A 191 -3.73 1.17 -35.08
CA ASN A 191 -5.18 1.05 -35.30
C ASN A 191 -5.93 1.15 -33.95
N ASP A 192 -7.20 1.57 -33.99
CA ASP A 192 -7.95 1.86 -32.77
C ASP A 192 -8.31 0.60 -31.95
N GLU A 193 -8.45 -0.54 -32.61
CA GLU A 193 -8.70 -1.83 -31.97
C GLU A 193 -7.50 -2.28 -31.11
N HIS A 194 -6.29 -2.16 -31.65
CA HIS A 194 -5.06 -2.51 -30.94
C HIS A 194 -4.81 -1.58 -29.76
N LYS A 195 -5.06 -0.26 -29.91
CA LYS A 195 -5.00 0.70 -28.79
C LYS A 195 -5.93 0.29 -27.66
N SER A 196 -7.17 -0.02 -28.03
CA SER A 196 -8.21 -0.50 -27.13
C SER A 196 -7.81 -1.78 -26.39
N ASN A 197 -7.25 -2.76 -27.12
CA ASN A 197 -6.83 -4.03 -26.55
C ASN A 197 -5.65 -3.84 -25.59
N ALA A 198 -4.67 -3.02 -25.94
CA ALA A 198 -3.54 -2.71 -25.06
C ALA A 198 -3.97 -2.03 -23.76
N VAL A 199 -4.92 -1.10 -23.81
CA VAL A 199 -5.52 -0.49 -22.61
C VAL A 199 -6.26 -1.52 -21.77
N SER A 200 -7.00 -2.44 -22.39
CA SER A 200 -7.67 -3.54 -21.68
C SER A 200 -6.68 -4.46 -20.98
N PHE A 201 -5.59 -4.85 -21.66
CA PHE A 201 -4.56 -5.70 -21.06
C PHE A 201 -3.80 -5.00 -19.94
N LEU A 202 -3.51 -3.70 -20.08
CA LEU A 202 -2.94 -2.90 -18.99
C LEU A 202 -3.86 -2.88 -17.76
N ILE A 203 -5.16 -2.63 -17.94
CA ILE A 203 -6.13 -2.68 -16.84
C ILE A 203 -6.12 -4.06 -16.19
N GLN A 204 -6.12 -5.13 -16.99
CA GLN A 204 -6.14 -6.51 -16.50
C GLN A 204 -4.87 -6.85 -15.71
N LEU A 205 -3.69 -6.46 -16.21
CA LEU A 205 -2.43 -6.64 -15.49
C LEU A 205 -2.48 -5.93 -14.14
N LEU A 206 -2.81 -4.64 -14.12
CA LEU A 206 -2.88 -3.86 -12.89
C LEU A 206 -3.92 -4.43 -11.91
N GLU A 207 -5.10 -4.81 -12.40
CA GLU A 207 -6.16 -5.45 -11.60
C GLU A 207 -5.66 -6.73 -10.93
N ASN A 208 -4.99 -7.61 -11.68
CA ASN A 208 -4.45 -8.85 -11.14
C ASN A 208 -3.31 -8.58 -10.14
N SER A 209 -2.41 -7.64 -10.46
CA SER A 209 -1.30 -7.25 -9.59
C SER A 209 -1.76 -6.70 -8.24
N TYR A 210 -2.67 -5.72 -8.24
CA TYR A 210 -3.17 -5.15 -6.98
C TYR A 210 -4.14 -6.08 -6.25
N SER A 211 -4.81 -7.00 -6.95
CA SER A 211 -5.56 -8.08 -6.31
C SER A 211 -4.64 -9.04 -5.55
N PHE A 212 -3.50 -9.42 -6.13
CA PHE A 212 -2.47 -10.21 -5.46
C PHE A 212 -1.96 -9.50 -4.19
N LEU A 213 -1.56 -8.22 -4.31
CA LEU A 213 -1.04 -7.44 -3.18
C LEU A 213 -2.06 -7.33 -2.04
N ASN A 214 -3.33 -7.08 -2.36
CA ASN A 214 -4.39 -7.01 -1.36
C ASN A 214 -4.69 -8.37 -0.71
N ALA A 215 -4.62 -9.46 -1.47
CA ALA A 215 -4.75 -10.80 -0.90
C ALA A 215 -3.59 -11.12 0.06
N SER A 216 -2.36 -10.76 -0.32
CA SER A 216 -1.17 -10.85 0.53
C SER A 216 -1.33 -10.05 1.84
N LEU A 217 -1.78 -8.80 1.73
CA LEU A 217 -2.03 -7.91 2.86
C LEU A 217 -3.11 -8.48 3.78
N ARG A 218 -4.22 -8.99 3.23
CA ARG A 218 -5.30 -9.59 4.03
C ARG A 218 -4.86 -10.81 4.82
N GLU A 219 -4.03 -11.68 4.23
CA GLU A 219 -3.47 -12.82 4.94
C GLU A 219 -2.49 -12.39 6.03
N ALA A 220 -1.64 -11.41 5.76
CA ALA A 220 -0.74 -10.83 6.76
C ALA A 220 -1.47 -10.13 7.91
N ASN A 221 -2.60 -9.48 7.62
CA ASN A 221 -3.40 -8.77 8.61
C ASN A 221 -3.96 -9.70 9.71
N LYS A 222 -4.06 -11.00 9.44
CA LYS A 222 -4.46 -12.01 10.44
C LYS A 222 -3.41 -12.19 11.54
N GLU A 223 -2.15 -11.86 11.26
CA GLU A 223 -1.01 -11.96 12.19
C GLU A 223 -0.69 -10.62 12.87
N LEU A 224 -1.48 -9.57 12.62
CA LEU A 224 -1.26 -8.28 13.28
C LEU A 224 -1.49 -8.41 14.78
N GLY A 225 -0.56 -7.86 15.56
CA GLY A 225 -0.58 -7.99 17.02
C GLY A 225 0.05 -9.28 17.56
N GLU A 226 0.25 -10.29 16.71
CA GLU A 226 1.01 -11.50 17.04
C GLU A 226 2.52 -11.22 17.04
N THR A 227 3.29 -12.20 17.52
CA THR A 227 4.76 -12.11 17.54
C THR A 227 5.33 -12.85 16.34
N LEU A 228 5.92 -12.11 15.41
CA LEU A 228 6.70 -12.64 14.30
C LEU A 228 8.20 -12.54 14.64
N TYR A 229 9.02 -13.39 14.05
CA TYR A 229 10.43 -13.50 14.36
C TYR A 229 11.31 -13.07 13.19
N GLN A 230 12.38 -12.34 13.49
CA GLN A 230 13.48 -12.07 12.58
C GLN A 230 14.74 -12.77 13.08
N TYR A 231 15.25 -13.73 12.31
CA TYR A 231 16.51 -14.43 12.62
C TYR A 231 17.68 -13.58 12.12
N THR A 232 18.70 -13.39 12.96
CA THR A 232 19.85 -12.56 12.63
C THR A 232 21.09 -12.88 13.48
N SER A 233 22.23 -12.28 13.15
CA SER A 233 23.46 -12.43 13.92
C SER A 233 23.45 -11.64 15.22
N ALA A 234 24.30 -12.04 16.17
CA ALA A 234 24.53 -11.28 17.40
C ALA A 234 25.04 -9.84 17.11
N SER A 235 25.90 -9.70 16.09
CA SER A 235 26.43 -8.42 15.63
C SER A 235 25.31 -7.49 15.16
N THR A 236 24.39 -8.01 14.34
CA THR A 236 23.23 -7.25 13.87
C THR A 236 22.29 -6.85 15.01
N LEU A 237 22.07 -7.71 16.01
CA LEU A 237 21.32 -7.34 17.23
C LEU A 237 21.96 -6.13 17.92
N GLY A 238 23.28 -6.16 18.11
CA GLY A 238 24.03 -5.05 18.73
C GLY A 238 23.81 -3.72 18.00
N LYS A 239 23.75 -3.76 16.67
CA LYS A 239 23.53 -2.61 15.80
C LYS A 239 22.08 -2.10 15.82
N ILE A 240 21.11 -3.00 15.63
CA ILE A 240 19.67 -2.67 15.61
C ILE A 240 19.23 -2.06 16.95
N CYS A 241 19.78 -2.56 18.06
CA CYS A 241 19.44 -2.09 19.41
C CYS A 241 20.43 -1.06 19.96
N SER A 242 21.43 -0.63 19.18
CA SER A 242 22.48 0.32 19.60
C SER A 242 23.10 -0.04 20.95
N LEU A 243 23.45 -1.32 21.14
CA LEU A 243 23.95 -1.85 22.41
C LEU A 243 25.39 -1.42 22.72
N SER A 244 26.16 -1.02 21.70
CA SER A 244 27.55 -0.55 21.83
C SER A 244 27.67 0.90 22.33
N ASP A 245 26.58 1.66 22.29
CA ASP A 245 26.52 3.03 22.78
C ASP A 245 25.40 3.14 23.83
N PRO A 246 25.70 2.95 25.12
CA PRO A 246 24.70 2.95 26.17
C PRO A 246 24.13 4.35 26.49
N GLU A 247 24.77 5.44 26.03
CA GLU A 247 24.31 6.82 26.26
C GLU A 247 23.33 7.29 25.18
N ASN A 248 23.37 6.67 23.99
CA ASN A 248 22.41 6.96 22.94
C ASN A 248 20.96 6.63 23.39
N GLU A 249 20.04 7.57 23.32
CA GLU A 249 18.64 7.36 23.72
C GLU A 249 17.82 6.56 22.69
N SER A 250 18.37 6.33 21.49
CA SER A 250 17.72 5.59 20.41
C SER A 250 17.38 4.17 20.85
N LYS A 251 16.09 3.84 20.79
CA LYS A 251 15.52 2.53 21.10
C LYS A 251 15.47 1.67 19.84
N PHE A 252 15.10 0.40 19.99
CA PHE A 252 14.82 -0.50 18.87
C PHE A 252 14.05 0.19 17.74
N ALA A 253 14.61 0.10 16.53
CA ALA A 253 14.00 0.48 15.27
C ALA A 253 14.21 -0.68 14.29
N LEU A 254 13.11 -1.19 13.72
CA LEU A 254 13.20 -2.25 12.73
C LEU A 254 13.89 -1.71 11.49
N ARG A 255 14.95 -2.39 11.04
CA ARG A 255 15.68 -2.04 9.83
C ARG A 255 15.13 -2.83 8.65
N LEU A 256 14.91 -2.15 7.55
CA LEU A 256 14.62 -2.74 6.25
C LEU A 256 15.89 -2.61 5.41
N TYR A 257 16.43 -3.73 4.96
CA TYR A 257 17.65 -3.74 4.16
C TYR A 257 17.30 -3.64 2.69
N ASN A 258 18.17 -2.98 1.91
CA ASN A 258 17.99 -2.90 0.48
C ASN A 258 17.88 -4.31 -0.14
N ALA A 259 16.94 -4.50 -1.05
CA ALA A 259 16.62 -5.79 -1.64
C ALA A 259 17.80 -6.40 -2.42
N SER A 260 18.73 -5.57 -2.92
CA SER A 260 19.97 -6.03 -3.55
C SER A 260 20.93 -6.76 -2.59
N TYR A 261 20.70 -6.71 -1.27
CA TYR A 261 21.50 -7.41 -0.25
C TYR A 261 20.78 -8.62 0.39
N MET A 262 19.69 -9.09 -0.21
CA MET A 262 19.05 -10.33 0.25
C MET A 262 20.03 -11.51 0.19
N ASN A 263 19.88 -12.47 1.10
CA ASN A 263 20.83 -13.58 1.22
C ASN A 263 20.76 -14.55 0.03
N ASP A 264 19.60 -14.64 -0.61
CA ASP A 264 19.42 -15.38 -1.85
C ASP A 264 19.51 -14.40 -3.03
N PRO A 265 20.52 -14.51 -3.93
CA PRO A 265 20.61 -13.64 -5.10
C PRO A 265 19.48 -13.87 -6.11
N GLU A 266 18.79 -15.02 -6.06
CA GLU A 266 17.63 -15.32 -6.91
C GLU A 266 16.32 -14.75 -6.32
N GLU A 267 16.36 -14.15 -5.14
CA GLU A 267 15.22 -13.51 -4.51
C GLU A 267 14.67 -12.40 -5.43
N GLY A 268 13.37 -12.44 -5.74
CA GLY A 268 12.75 -11.51 -6.69
C GLY A 268 12.85 -11.91 -8.17
N HIS A 269 13.61 -12.95 -8.52
CA HIS A 269 13.82 -13.33 -9.92
C HIS A 269 12.83 -14.37 -10.44
N LEU A 270 12.14 -15.12 -9.56
CA LEU A 270 11.19 -16.16 -9.97
C LEU A 270 10.10 -15.63 -10.90
N LEU A 271 9.47 -14.51 -10.51
CA LEU A 271 8.42 -13.88 -11.32
C LEU A 271 8.97 -13.39 -12.66
N LEU A 272 10.16 -12.78 -12.66
CA LEU A 272 10.81 -12.28 -13.86
C LEU A 272 11.14 -13.44 -14.81
N LYS A 273 11.74 -14.52 -14.32
CA LYS A 273 12.03 -15.72 -15.10
C LYS A 273 10.79 -16.22 -15.82
N ASN A 274 9.68 -16.38 -15.13
CA ASN A 274 8.43 -16.82 -15.77
C ASN A 274 7.97 -15.87 -16.90
N PHE A 275 8.10 -14.54 -16.72
CA PHE A 275 7.76 -13.57 -17.75
C PHE A 275 8.68 -13.61 -18.98
N PHE A 276 9.96 -13.94 -18.78
CA PHE A 276 10.99 -13.87 -19.84
C PHE A 276 11.40 -15.24 -20.42
N GLU A 277 11.06 -16.36 -19.78
CA GLU A 277 11.38 -17.72 -20.24
C GLU A 277 10.51 -18.19 -21.42
N ASN A 278 9.33 -17.60 -21.66
CA ASN A 278 8.34 -18.04 -22.66
C ASN A 278 8.45 -17.38 -24.05
N ASN A 279 9.68 -17.20 -24.57
CA ASN A 279 10.05 -16.88 -25.98
C ASN A 279 10.57 -15.45 -26.27
N LYS A 280 11.81 -15.44 -26.78
CA LYS A 280 12.55 -14.42 -27.54
C LYS A 280 13.26 -13.35 -26.72
N GLU A 281 14.56 -13.22 -26.98
CA GLU A 281 15.38 -12.08 -26.57
C GLU A 281 14.63 -10.74 -26.71
N PRO A 282 14.83 -9.82 -25.77
CA PRO A 282 13.97 -8.68 -25.46
C PRO A 282 14.12 -7.51 -26.45
N LYS A 283 13.91 -7.72 -27.75
CA LYS A 283 13.83 -6.57 -28.67
C LYS A 283 12.54 -5.77 -28.53
N ASP A 284 11.48 -6.41 -28.04
CA ASP A 284 10.12 -5.85 -27.99
C ASP A 284 9.44 -6.01 -26.62
N SER A 285 10.16 -6.33 -25.54
CA SER A 285 9.58 -6.27 -24.19
C SER A 285 9.34 -4.81 -23.78
N ILE A 286 8.25 -4.57 -23.04
CA ILE A 286 7.96 -3.24 -22.50
C ILE A 286 8.93 -2.83 -21.38
N ILE A 287 9.47 -3.82 -20.66
CA ILE A 287 10.53 -3.67 -19.64
C ILE A 287 11.74 -4.52 -20.03
N ASP A 288 12.94 -3.95 -19.92
CA ASP A 288 14.19 -4.67 -20.16
C ASP A 288 14.53 -5.55 -18.95
N TYR A 289 14.71 -6.86 -19.18
CA TYR A 289 15.08 -7.82 -18.14
C TYR A 289 16.47 -7.55 -17.57
N GLU A 290 17.45 -7.24 -18.40
CA GLU A 290 18.82 -7.00 -17.95
C GLU A 290 18.87 -5.75 -17.06
N GLU A 291 18.09 -4.72 -17.40
CA GLU A 291 17.93 -3.52 -16.58
C GLU A 291 17.23 -3.85 -15.25
N TRP A 292 16.11 -4.57 -15.30
CA TRP A 292 15.26 -4.84 -14.13
C TRP A 292 15.86 -5.86 -13.14
N ALA A 293 16.55 -6.87 -13.66
CA ALA A 293 17.27 -7.88 -12.88
C ALA A 293 18.74 -7.50 -12.64
N SER A 294 19.17 -6.29 -13.03
CA SER A 294 20.57 -5.90 -12.92
C SER A 294 21.06 -5.96 -11.48
N PRO A 295 22.10 -6.73 -11.16
CA PRO A 295 22.72 -6.71 -9.84
C PRO A 295 23.52 -5.41 -9.61
N THR A 296 23.74 -4.62 -10.66
CA THR A 296 24.49 -3.35 -10.60
C THR A 296 23.61 -2.14 -10.36
N THR A 297 22.30 -2.27 -10.60
CA THR A 297 21.33 -1.24 -10.27
C THR A 297 20.87 -1.44 -8.83
N VAL A 298 21.09 -0.43 -7.99
CA VAL A 298 20.60 -0.47 -6.61
C VAL A 298 19.09 -0.27 -6.66
N SER A 299 18.34 -1.29 -6.24
CA SER A 299 16.88 -1.19 -6.17
C SER A 299 16.48 -0.15 -5.12
N ASP A 300 15.44 0.63 -5.38
CA ASP A 300 14.85 1.51 -4.37
C ASP A 300 13.99 0.75 -3.34
N VAL A 301 13.99 -0.59 -3.39
CA VAL A 301 13.21 -1.45 -2.50
C VAL A 301 14.02 -1.88 -1.28
N TYR A 302 13.39 -1.75 -0.11
CA TYR A 302 13.92 -2.14 1.19
C TYR A 302 12.95 -3.09 1.87
N ILE A 303 13.48 -4.19 2.42
CA ILE A 303 12.69 -5.31 2.92
C ILE A 303 13.14 -5.67 4.34
N SER A 304 12.16 -5.94 5.19
CA SER A 304 12.37 -6.68 6.44
C SER A 304 11.57 -7.98 6.40
N SER A 305 12.28 -9.10 6.43
CA SER A 305 11.72 -10.45 6.51
C SER A 305 11.42 -10.86 7.94
N LEU A 306 10.20 -11.36 8.16
CA LEU A 306 9.67 -11.86 9.42
C LEU A 306 9.04 -13.25 9.19
N THR A 307 8.93 -14.07 10.23
CA THR A 307 8.29 -15.40 10.15
C THR A 307 7.44 -15.69 11.37
N ASN A 308 6.39 -16.48 11.22
CA ASN A 308 5.64 -17.02 12.36
C ASN A 308 6.24 -18.35 12.89
N SER A 309 7.35 -18.83 12.32
CA SER A 309 8.06 -20.02 12.79
C SER A 309 8.72 -19.79 14.14
N ASN A 310 8.14 -20.40 15.18
CA ASN A 310 8.60 -20.26 16.56
C ASN A 310 10.06 -20.73 16.73
N PRO A 311 10.96 -19.87 17.24
CA PRO A 311 12.39 -20.17 17.42
C PRO A 311 12.71 -21.08 18.62
N VAL A 312 11.71 -21.51 19.39
CA VAL A 312 11.83 -22.44 20.52
C VAL A 312 11.24 -23.79 20.14
N TYR A 313 11.87 -24.88 20.60
CA TYR A 313 11.35 -26.23 20.38
C TYR A 313 9.99 -26.38 21.05
N ASP A 314 9.00 -26.73 20.24
CA ASP A 314 7.76 -27.37 20.66
C ASP A 314 7.56 -28.58 19.74
N ALA A 315 7.06 -29.69 20.30
CA ALA A 315 6.87 -30.97 19.62
C ALA A 315 5.99 -30.83 18.34
N ASN A 316 5.21 -29.76 18.24
CA ASN A 316 4.33 -29.45 17.12
C ASN A 316 4.93 -28.48 16.06
N THR A 317 6.04 -27.78 16.34
CA THR A 317 6.60 -26.71 15.45
C THR A 317 8.08 -26.84 15.13
N SER A 318 8.79 -27.86 15.68
CA SER A 318 10.25 -27.90 15.70
C SER A 318 10.97 -28.05 14.35
N SER A 319 10.30 -28.47 13.29
CA SER A 319 10.95 -28.70 11.99
C SER A 319 11.19 -27.42 11.20
N LYS A 320 10.33 -26.40 11.34
CA LYS A 320 10.36 -25.21 10.47
C LYS A 320 11.42 -24.17 10.85
N SER A 321 11.77 -24.07 12.14
CA SER A 321 12.75 -23.09 12.62
C SER A 321 14.21 -23.52 12.46
N MET A 322 14.47 -24.82 12.31
CA MET A 322 15.84 -25.34 12.24
C MET A 322 16.61 -24.78 11.04
N PRO A 323 16.07 -24.77 9.81
CA PRO A 323 16.75 -24.16 8.67
C PRO A 323 16.97 -22.66 8.88
N LEU A 324 16.05 -21.95 9.53
CA LEU A 324 16.18 -20.52 9.80
C LEU A 324 17.33 -20.20 10.77
N TRP A 325 17.51 -21.03 11.79
CA TRP A 325 18.67 -20.94 12.69
C TRP A 325 19.99 -21.17 11.95
N ASN A 326 20.01 -22.11 11.01
CA ASN A 326 21.19 -22.42 10.20
C ASN A 326 21.55 -21.27 9.25
N SER A 327 20.57 -20.81 8.47
CA SER A 327 20.77 -19.88 7.36
C SER A 327 20.88 -18.42 7.80
N TYR A 328 20.13 -18.02 8.83
CA TYR A 328 19.95 -16.59 9.16
C TYR A 328 20.46 -16.18 10.55
N ALA A 329 20.70 -17.14 11.44
CA ALA A 329 21.18 -16.88 12.80
C ALA A 329 22.51 -17.60 13.09
N ASP A 330 23.46 -17.48 12.15
CA ASP A 330 24.85 -17.92 12.26
C ASP A 330 24.99 -19.35 12.82
N ASN A 331 24.28 -20.33 12.23
CA ASN A 331 24.31 -21.73 12.67
C ASN A 331 24.06 -21.89 14.18
N HIS A 332 22.95 -21.33 14.67
CA HIS A 332 22.53 -21.33 16.08
C HIS A 332 23.41 -20.50 17.04
N THR A 333 24.36 -19.71 16.55
CA THR A 333 25.16 -18.77 17.37
C THR A 333 24.64 -17.33 17.34
N GLY A 334 23.61 -17.05 16.53
CA GLY A 334 22.90 -15.78 16.46
C GLY A 334 21.66 -15.72 17.35
N VAL A 335 20.69 -14.89 16.96
CA VAL A 335 19.46 -14.62 17.72
C VAL A 335 18.23 -14.61 16.82
N ALA A 336 17.06 -14.77 17.45
CA ALA A 336 15.76 -14.47 16.85
C ALA A 336 15.10 -13.31 17.62
N LEU A 337 14.67 -12.28 16.89
CA LEU A 337 14.01 -11.08 17.42
C LEU A 337 12.49 -11.25 17.28
N GLY A 338 11.78 -11.37 18.40
CA GLY A 338 10.33 -11.41 18.44
C GLY A 338 9.75 -9.99 18.33
N ILE A 339 9.08 -9.70 17.23
CA ILE A 339 8.57 -8.40 16.82
C ILE A 339 7.06 -8.49 16.71
N THR A 340 6.35 -7.58 17.38
CA THR A 340 4.92 -7.37 17.17
C THR A 340 4.71 -6.18 16.26
N VAL A 341 4.00 -6.41 15.15
CA VAL A 341 3.59 -5.37 14.20
C VAL A 341 2.17 -4.93 14.50
N LYS A 342 1.94 -3.63 14.64
CA LYS A 342 0.61 -3.04 14.83
C LYS A 342 0.42 -1.87 13.88
N ILE A 343 -0.79 -1.73 13.37
CA ILE A 343 -1.22 -0.53 12.66
C ILE A 343 -1.61 0.51 13.73
N PRO A 344 -1.05 1.73 13.71
CA PRO A 344 -1.50 2.79 14.60
C PRO A 344 -2.98 3.10 14.32
N LEU A 345 -3.85 3.06 15.34
CA LEU A 345 -5.15 3.71 15.25
C LEU A 345 -4.89 5.21 15.10
N GLN A 346 -5.31 5.81 13.98
CA GLN A 346 -5.29 7.27 13.85
C GLN A 346 -6.10 7.86 15.02
N LYS A 347 -5.42 8.59 15.92
CA LYS A 347 -6.11 9.63 16.68
C LYS A 347 -6.23 10.82 15.74
N PRO A 348 -7.43 11.40 15.56
CA PRO A 348 -7.57 12.61 14.76
C PRO A 348 -6.58 13.63 15.32
N THR A 349 -5.65 14.08 14.48
CA THR A 349 -4.61 15.03 14.83
C THR A 349 -5.30 16.34 15.22
N ARG A 350 -5.55 16.52 16.52
CA ARG A 350 -5.67 17.87 17.08
C ARG A 350 -4.25 18.44 17.02
N ASN A 351 -4.01 19.30 16.04
CA ASN A 351 -2.87 20.20 16.06
C ASN A 351 -2.88 20.92 17.41
N VAL A 352 -1.98 20.50 18.31
CA VAL A 352 -1.58 21.31 19.46
C VAL A 352 -0.11 21.59 19.23
N ALA A 353 0.14 22.67 18.50
CA ALA A 353 1.42 23.34 18.53
C ALA A 353 1.75 23.71 19.98
N LYS A 354 2.94 23.34 20.44
CA LYS A 354 3.77 24.11 21.37
C LYS A 354 5.15 23.45 21.51
N SER A 355 6.11 23.96 20.74
CA SER A 355 7.37 24.43 21.32
C SER A 355 8.09 25.31 20.29
N ASN A 356 8.12 26.60 20.58
CA ASN A 356 9.08 27.51 19.99
C ASN A 356 10.47 27.11 20.51
N GLN A 357 11.38 26.79 19.59
CA GLN A 357 12.77 27.24 19.66
C GLN A 357 13.35 27.12 18.24
N LEU A 358 13.61 28.27 17.64
CA LEU A 358 14.41 28.39 16.43
C LEU A 358 15.86 28.02 16.78
N ASP A 359 16.48 27.20 15.96
CA ASP A 359 17.85 27.45 15.49
C ASP A 359 17.96 26.93 14.05
N GLY A 360 18.54 27.76 13.19
CA GLY A 360 18.41 27.69 11.75
C GLY A 360 19.13 26.49 11.11
N ILE A 361 18.45 25.88 10.13
CA ILE A 361 19.07 25.14 9.04
C ILE A 361 18.29 25.51 7.76
N ASP A 362 19.07 25.81 6.72
CA ASP A 362 18.63 26.29 5.42
C ASP A 362 17.46 25.47 4.83
N MET A 363 16.48 26.21 4.30
CA MET A 363 15.43 25.64 3.46
C MET A 363 16.02 25.25 2.10
N GLU A 364 16.56 24.03 2.00
CA GLU A 364 16.68 23.38 0.71
C GLU A 364 15.29 23.12 0.15
N LYS A 365 15.07 23.63 -1.05
CA LYS A 365 13.90 23.34 -1.88
C LYS A 365 13.83 21.83 -2.08
N GLN A 366 12.84 21.20 -1.46
CA GLN A 366 12.49 19.80 -1.77
C GLN A 366 12.23 19.67 -3.27
N SER A 367 12.94 18.74 -3.90
CA SER A 367 12.67 18.28 -5.24
C SER A 367 11.25 17.67 -5.30
N PRO A 368 10.53 17.80 -6.42
CA PRO A 368 9.17 17.34 -6.55
C PRO A 368 9.12 15.90 -7.06
N ASP A 369 9.79 14.94 -6.41
CA ASP A 369 9.65 13.51 -6.75
C ASP A 369 10.01 12.66 -5.52
N THR A 370 9.01 12.29 -4.72
CA THR A 370 9.05 11.11 -3.83
C THR A 370 7.62 10.85 -3.39
N PHE A 371 7.01 9.80 -3.92
CA PHE A 371 5.76 9.28 -3.39
C PHE A 371 6.00 8.86 -1.92
N PRO A 372 5.16 9.28 -0.95
CA PRO A 372 5.29 8.79 0.41
C PRO A 372 4.76 7.35 0.46
N ILE A 373 5.64 6.35 0.32
CA ILE A 373 5.23 4.95 0.35
C ILE A 373 5.16 4.47 1.80
N HIS A 374 3.98 3.99 2.18
CA HIS A 374 3.69 3.59 3.54
C HIS A 374 3.87 2.09 3.76
N HIS A 375 4.67 1.75 4.77
CA HIS A 375 5.08 0.40 5.10
C HIS A 375 3.87 -0.50 5.42
N ASN A 376 3.66 -1.59 4.70
CA ASN A 376 2.62 -2.59 4.98
C ASN A 376 3.25 -3.94 5.29
N LEU A 377 2.56 -4.78 6.07
CA LEU A 377 2.94 -6.18 6.29
C LEU A 377 2.25 -7.05 5.24
N TYR A 378 3.03 -7.84 4.51
CA TYR A 378 2.57 -8.71 3.44
C TYR A 378 2.92 -10.17 3.73
N LYS A 379 2.09 -11.10 3.27
CA LYS A 379 2.37 -12.54 3.31
C LYS A 379 3.12 -12.95 2.05
N VAL A 380 4.23 -13.66 2.20
CA VAL A 380 4.92 -14.27 1.06
C VAL A 380 4.16 -15.51 0.61
N PHE A 381 3.95 -15.63 -0.70
CA PHE A 381 3.35 -16.78 -1.35
C PHE A 381 4.40 -17.64 -2.04
N TYR A 382 4.11 -18.93 -2.15
CA TYR A 382 5.02 -19.93 -2.68
C TYR A 382 4.40 -20.60 -3.89
N LYS A 383 5.17 -20.71 -4.97
CA LYS A 383 4.83 -21.49 -6.17
C LYS A 383 4.51 -22.91 -5.74
N LYS A 384 3.48 -23.52 -6.34
CA LYS A 384 3.21 -24.95 -6.12
C LYS A 384 3.94 -25.77 -7.16
N ASP A 385 4.63 -26.80 -6.71
CA ASP A 385 5.13 -27.81 -7.63
C ASP A 385 3.94 -28.56 -8.21
N ASN A 386 3.83 -28.63 -9.54
CA ASN A 386 2.94 -29.55 -10.23
C ASN A 386 3.51 -30.97 -10.08
N TYR A 387 3.46 -31.53 -8.86
CA TYR A 387 3.82 -32.93 -8.65
C TYR A 387 2.69 -33.80 -9.19
N ASP A 388 3.11 -34.73 -10.04
CA ASP A 388 2.32 -35.63 -10.86
C ASP A 388 1.12 -36.25 -10.13
N GLY A 389 -0.01 -36.36 -10.84
CA GLY A 389 -1.28 -36.80 -10.29
C GLY A 389 -1.20 -38.21 -9.73
N ASN A 390 -1.16 -38.35 -8.41
CA ASN A 390 -1.69 -39.48 -7.63
C ASN A 390 -1.37 -39.25 -6.15
N ASN A 391 -2.23 -38.51 -5.47
CA ASN A 391 -2.66 -38.70 -4.08
C ASN A 391 -3.51 -37.50 -3.68
N ALA A 392 -4.78 -37.54 -4.11
CA ALA A 392 -5.81 -36.70 -3.52
C ALA A 392 -5.92 -37.07 -2.03
N SER A 393 -5.30 -36.26 -1.17
CA SER A 393 -5.68 -36.19 0.23
C SER A 393 -6.44 -34.88 0.42
N GLU A 394 -7.73 -35.04 0.67
CA GLU A 394 -8.66 -33.98 1.01
C GLU A 394 -8.23 -33.32 2.31
N SER A 395 -7.98 -32.01 2.27
CA SER A 395 -8.71 -30.97 3.03
C SER A 395 -7.85 -29.76 3.40
N VAL A 396 -8.52 -28.59 3.37
CA VAL A 396 -8.19 -27.30 4.00
C VAL A 396 -7.37 -26.27 3.16
N ASN A 397 -8.06 -25.61 2.22
CA ASN A 397 -8.32 -24.14 2.20
C ASN A 397 -8.57 -23.63 0.77
N ASP A 398 -9.81 -23.23 0.48
CA ASP A 398 -10.25 -22.63 -0.79
C ASP A 398 -9.49 -21.34 -1.20
N ASN A 399 -8.71 -20.74 -0.30
CA ASN A 399 -7.90 -19.55 -0.61
C ASN A 399 -6.53 -19.86 -1.22
N LYS A 400 -5.96 -21.07 -1.06
CA LYS A 400 -4.61 -21.41 -1.55
C LYS A 400 -4.58 -21.82 -3.03
N SER A 401 -5.70 -22.18 -3.65
CA SER A 401 -5.76 -22.43 -5.12
C SER A 401 -5.82 -21.14 -5.92
N ASN A 402 -6.42 -20.09 -5.36
CA ASN A 402 -6.65 -18.81 -6.03
C ASN A 402 -5.36 -18.00 -6.32
N MET A 403 -4.30 -18.16 -5.50
CA MET A 403 -3.10 -17.33 -5.67
C MET A 403 -2.23 -17.74 -6.87
N GLN A 404 -2.13 -19.04 -7.16
CA GLN A 404 -1.42 -19.51 -8.35
C GLN A 404 -2.13 -19.03 -9.61
N GLU A 405 -3.46 -19.18 -9.66
CA GLU A 405 -4.29 -18.63 -10.74
C GLU A 405 -4.09 -17.12 -10.90
N THR A 406 -3.96 -16.37 -9.79
CA THR A 406 -3.67 -14.93 -9.84
C THR A 406 -2.31 -14.66 -10.48
N ILE A 407 -1.25 -15.41 -10.13
CA ILE A 407 0.07 -15.28 -10.75
C ILE A 407 0.01 -15.63 -12.24
N ASP A 408 -0.63 -16.74 -12.61
CA ASP A 408 -0.79 -17.17 -14.00
C ASP A 408 -1.55 -16.10 -14.82
N ASN A 409 -2.55 -15.45 -14.21
CA ASN A 409 -3.28 -14.33 -14.82
C ASN A 409 -2.41 -13.07 -14.96
N ILE A 410 -1.51 -12.78 -14.02
CA ILE A 410 -0.51 -11.69 -14.13
C ILE A 410 0.44 -12.00 -15.30
N GLU A 411 0.98 -13.21 -15.37
CA GLU A 411 1.88 -13.69 -16.45
C GLU A 411 1.22 -13.55 -17.81
N SER A 412 0.00 -14.08 -17.97
CA SER A 412 -0.75 -13.98 -19.23
C SER A 412 -1.07 -12.53 -19.61
N SER A 413 -1.43 -11.69 -18.64
CA SER A 413 -1.72 -10.26 -18.90
C SER A 413 -0.46 -9.51 -19.34
N TYR A 414 0.68 -9.81 -18.73
CA TYR A 414 1.98 -9.23 -19.11
C TYR A 414 2.38 -9.65 -20.52
N GLU A 415 2.27 -10.94 -20.86
CA GLU A 415 2.55 -11.45 -22.21
C GLU A 415 1.68 -10.75 -23.27
N ASN A 416 0.39 -10.58 -22.99
CA ASN A 416 -0.53 -9.87 -23.89
C ASN A 416 -0.14 -8.40 -24.11
N ILE A 417 0.39 -7.72 -23.08
CA ILE A 417 0.91 -6.35 -23.21
C ILE A 417 2.18 -6.35 -24.06
N CYS A 418 3.11 -7.29 -23.84
CA CYS A 418 4.33 -7.42 -24.63
C CYS A 418 4.04 -7.67 -26.11
N ASN A 419 3.01 -8.46 -26.44
CA ASN A 419 2.55 -8.67 -27.81
C ASN A 419 2.02 -7.39 -28.49
N LEU A 420 1.71 -6.35 -27.71
CA LEU A 420 1.30 -5.02 -28.19
C LEU A 420 2.27 -3.92 -27.75
N SER A 421 3.53 -4.28 -27.46
CA SER A 421 4.52 -3.36 -26.88
C SER A 421 4.77 -2.13 -27.75
N ASP A 422 4.70 -2.25 -29.08
CA ASP A 422 4.82 -1.13 -30.03
C ASP A 422 3.85 0.03 -29.76
N ILE A 423 2.74 -0.22 -29.05
CA ILE A 423 1.75 0.80 -28.69
C ILE A 423 2.23 1.65 -27.52
N PHE A 424 2.98 1.03 -26.59
CA PHE A 424 3.45 1.65 -25.35
C PHE A 424 4.97 1.87 -25.30
N LYS A 425 5.72 1.46 -26.33
CA LYS A 425 7.19 1.39 -26.35
C LYS A 425 7.88 2.70 -25.95
N ASP A 426 7.27 3.83 -26.32
CA ASP A 426 7.78 5.19 -26.06
C ASP A 426 7.04 5.90 -24.91
N ILE A 427 6.24 5.18 -24.13
CA ILE A 427 5.38 5.76 -23.08
C ILE A 427 5.94 5.41 -21.71
N GLU A 428 6.88 6.22 -21.27
CA GLU A 428 7.56 6.05 -19.98
C GLU A 428 6.59 5.87 -18.79
N PRO A 429 5.50 6.66 -18.67
CA PRO A 429 4.55 6.46 -17.57
C PRO A 429 3.91 5.07 -17.54
N VAL A 430 3.70 4.42 -18.69
CA VAL A 430 3.17 3.04 -18.74
C VAL A 430 4.21 2.06 -18.20
N LYS A 431 5.47 2.18 -18.64
CA LYS A 431 6.57 1.35 -18.13
C LYS A 431 6.71 1.49 -16.62
N THR A 432 6.76 2.72 -16.13
CA THR A 432 6.83 3.00 -14.69
C THR A 432 5.64 2.41 -13.94
N CYS A 433 4.42 2.52 -14.49
CA CYS A 433 3.20 1.98 -13.88
C CYS A 433 3.24 0.44 -13.77
N ILE A 434 3.65 -0.24 -14.84
CA ILE A 434 3.81 -1.70 -14.87
C ILE A 434 4.90 -2.14 -13.88
N TYR A 435 6.06 -1.47 -13.94
CA TYR A 435 7.18 -1.74 -13.03
C TYR A 435 6.73 -1.64 -11.57
N THR A 436 6.11 -0.52 -11.19
CA THR A 436 5.64 -0.27 -9.82
C THR A 436 4.66 -1.35 -9.34
N ALA A 437 3.73 -1.78 -10.21
CA ALA A 437 2.75 -2.80 -9.86
C ALA A 437 3.39 -4.18 -9.63
N LEU A 438 4.45 -4.51 -10.36
CA LEU A 438 5.10 -5.82 -10.32
C LEU A 438 6.28 -5.90 -9.34
N GLU A 439 6.93 -4.76 -9.05
CA GLU A 439 8.14 -4.67 -8.23
C GLU A 439 7.91 -5.21 -6.81
N LYS A 440 6.78 -4.90 -6.17
CA LYS A 440 6.43 -5.49 -4.87
C LYS A 440 6.16 -6.99 -4.97
N ILE A 441 5.47 -7.41 -6.02
CA ILE A 441 5.02 -8.81 -6.22
C ILE A 441 6.22 -9.73 -6.39
N ARG A 442 7.27 -9.30 -7.10
CA ARG A 442 8.46 -10.13 -7.30
C ARG A 442 9.09 -10.53 -5.97
N TYR A 443 9.04 -9.66 -4.96
CA TYR A 443 9.50 -9.94 -3.60
C TYR A 443 8.45 -10.58 -2.69
N LEU A 444 7.31 -11.00 -3.20
CA LEU A 444 6.26 -11.68 -2.45
C LEU A 444 5.92 -13.06 -3.01
N TYR A 445 6.63 -13.49 -4.06
CA TYR A 445 6.45 -14.78 -4.71
C TYR A 445 7.77 -15.55 -4.75
N LYS A 446 7.81 -16.71 -4.09
CA LYS A 446 9.00 -17.56 -3.94
C LYS A 446 8.74 -18.98 -4.39
N GLU A 447 9.81 -19.75 -4.52
CA GLU A 447 9.73 -21.18 -4.82
C GLU A 447 9.16 -22.00 -3.65
N SER A 448 8.51 -23.12 -3.99
CA SER A 448 7.88 -24.06 -3.05
C SER A 448 8.82 -24.52 -1.93
N TYR A 449 10.09 -24.76 -2.24
CA TYR A 449 11.07 -25.27 -1.28
C TYR A 449 11.42 -24.27 -0.17
N TYR A 450 11.03 -23.00 -0.30
CA TYR A 450 11.13 -22.00 0.77
C TYR A 450 9.87 -21.89 1.64
N GLU A 451 8.82 -22.70 1.42
CA GLU A 451 7.55 -22.60 2.18
C GLU A 451 7.75 -22.80 3.71
N TYR A 452 8.79 -23.52 4.11
CA TYR A 452 9.15 -23.71 5.52
C TYR A 452 9.45 -22.39 6.23
N GLU A 453 9.90 -21.35 5.50
CA GLU A 453 10.18 -20.03 6.06
C GLU A 453 8.91 -19.37 6.58
N SER A 454 7.75 -19.69 5.99
CA SER A 454 6.44 -19.14 6.38
C SER A 454 6.51 -17.61 6.55
N GLU A 455 7.07 -16.95 5.54
CA GLU A 455 7.57 -15.58 5.61
C GLU A 455 6.46 -14.53 5.51
N TYR A 456 6.72 -13.38 6.12
CA TYR A 456 5.98 -12.13 6.02
C TYR A 456 6.99 -11.00 5.80
N ARG A 457 6.68 -10.05 4.94
CA ARG A 457 7.60 -8.96 4.59
C ARG A 457 6.98 -7.62 4.87
N ILE A 458 7.80 -6.72 5.41
CA ILE A 458 7.53 -5.28 5.33
C ILE A 458 8.37 -4.75 4.19
N ILE A 459 7.71 -4.18 3.19
CA ILE A 459 8.34 -3.63 1.99
C ILE A 459 8.18 -2.11 2.01
N ARG A 460 9.25 -1.41 1.62
CA ARG A 460 9.28 0.04 1.43
C ARG A 460 10.05 0.36 0.17
N GLU A 461 9.52 1.24 -0.66
CA GLU A 461 10.28 1.81 -1.76
C GLU A 461 10.68 3.24 -1.37
N THR A 462 11.95 3.57 -1.50
CA THR A 462 12.49 4.88 -1.13
C THR A 462 13.80 5.08 -1.89
N ASN A 463 14.03 6.30 -2.36
CA ASN A 463 15.21 6.61 -3.15
C ASN A 463 16.49 6.22 -2.38
N VAL A 464 17.42 5.57 -3.05
CA VAL A 464 18.73 5.16 -2.50
C VAL A 464 19.47 6.28 -1.76
N GLU A 465 19.33 7.54 -2.18
CA GLU A 465 19.93 8.72 -1.54
C GLU A 465 19.43 8.94 -0.11
N SER A 466 18.22 8.45 0.21
CA SER A 466 17.65 8.50 1.56
C SER A 466 18.12 7.36 2.49
N ALA A 467 18.88 6.40 1.96
CA ALA A 467 19.30 5.22 2.70
C ALA A 467 20.48 5.49 3.64
N GLN A 468 20.53 4.73 4.72
CA GLN A 468 21.60 4.76 5.70
C GLN A 468 22.56 3.59 5.48
N TYR A 469 23.80 3.75 5.92
CA TYR A 469 24.79 2.69 5.98
C TYR A 469 25.64 2.83 7.24
N GLU A 470 26.37 1.78 7.61
CA GLU A 470 27.26 1.80 8.76
C GLU A 470 28.72 1.80 8.32
N LYS A 471 29.58 2.45 9.10
CA LYS A 471 31.03 2.41 8.86
C LYS A 471 31.53 0.96 8.85
N GLY A 472 32.16 0.55 7.76
CA GLY A 472 32.69 -0.81 7.57
C GLY A 472 31.65 -1.85 7.17
N ASN A 473 30.40 -1.46 6.87
CA ASN A 473 29.37 -2.35 6.34
C ASN A 473 28.65 -1.66 5.16
N PRO A 474 28.84 -2.14 3.92
CA PRO A 474 28.29 -1.49 2.73
C PRO A 474 26.78 -1.68 2.57
N ARG A 475 26.12 -2.48 3.42
CA ARG A 475 24.69 -2.76 3.30
C ARG A 475 23.86 -1.51 3.63
N LEU A 476 23.12 -1.05 2.63
CA LEU A 476 22.14 0.01 2.77
C LEU A 476 20.91 -0.48 3.53
N PHE A 477 20.38 0.37 4.40
CA PHE A 477 19.16 0.13 5.14
C PHE A 477 18.38 1.43 5.38
N VAL A 478 17.09 1.27 5.63
CA VAL A 478 16.23 2.32 6.16
C VAL A 478 15.59 1.84 7.44
N THR A 479 15.16 2.77 8.29
CA THR A 479 14.45 2.43 9.53
C THR A 479 12.95 2.61 9.34
N LEU A 480 12.18 1.67 9.91
CA LEU A 480 10.73 1.73 9.87
C LEU A 480 10.24 2.94 10.66
N ASP A 481 9.49 3.81 9.99
CA ASP A 481 8.82 4.93 10.65
C ASP A 481 7.64 4.43 11.49
N LYS A 482 7.66 4.77 12.77
CA LYS A 482 6.61 4.41 13.74
C LYS A 482 5.30 5.14 13.49
N SER A 483 5.28 6.17 12.65
CA SER A 483 4.07 6.91 12.28
C SER A 483 3.12 6.09 11.40
N THR A 484 3.63 5.13 10.62
CA THR A 484 2.84 4.34 9.65
C THR A 484 2.60 2.91 10.12
N VAL A 485 3.66 2.23 10.59
CA VAL A 485 3.57 0.88 11.18
C VAL A 485 4.40 0.83 12.44
N ASN A 486 3.77 0.41 13.52
CA ASN A 486 4.42 0.27 14.80
C ASN A 486 4.96 -1.15 14.98
N ALA A 487 6.24 -1.35 14.66
CA ALA A 487 6.98 -2.54 15.03
C ALA A 487 7.59 -2.37 16.44
N SER A 488 7.28 -3.30 17.34
CA SER A 488 7.80 -3.31 18.71
C SER A 488 8.49 -4.62 19.03
N LEU A 489 9.72 -4.56 19.55
CA LEU A 489 10.43 -5.72 20.04
C LEU A 489 9.82 -6.21 21.35
N LYS A 490 9.48 -7.50 21.42
CA LYS A 490 8.91 -8.18 22.60
C LYS A 490 9.88 -9.12 23.27
N GLU A 491 10.65 -9.84 22.48
CA GLU A 491 11.62 -10.77 23.03
C GLU A 491 12.83 -10.97 22.12
N ILE A 492 13.93 -11.41 22.72
CA ILE A 492 15.16 -11.82 22.06
C ILE A 492 15.42 -13.26 22.51
N ILE A 493 15.54 -14.15 21.54
CA ILE A 493 15.80 -15.57 21.77
C ILE A 493 17.19 -15.86 21.23
N PHE A 494 18.11 -16.25 22.12
CA PHE A 494 19.46 -16.63 21.77
C PHE A 494 19.47 -18.06 21.21
N GLY A 495 20.29 -18.30 20.19
CA GLY A 495 20.45 -19.63 19.62
C GLY A 495 21.01 -20.63 20.64
N SER A 496 20.81 -21.92 20.39
CA SER A 496 21.23 -22.99 21.32
C SER A 496 22.74 -23.05 21.53
N LYS A 497 23.53 -22.67 20.50
CA LYS A 497 25.00 -22.56 20.55
C LYS A 497 25.50 -21.17 20.95
N PHE A 498 24.61 -20.22 21.23
CA PHE A 498 25.00 -18.87 21.65
C PHE A 498 25.72 -18.91 23.01
N GLU A 499 26.95 -18.40 23.03
CA GLU A 499 27.77 -18.26 24.23
C GLU A 499 27.60 -16.87 24.86
N GLY A 500 27.66 -16.79 26.19
CA GLY A 500 27.66 -15.48 26.85
C GLY A 500 26.30 -14.76 26.89
N ALA A 501 25.18 -15.41 26.64
CA ALA A 501 23.83 -14.80 26.71
C ALA A 501 23.55 -14.07 28.05
N TYR A 502 24.17 -14.54 29.13
CA TYR A 502 24.11 -13.92 30.47
C TYR A 502 24.78 -12.54 30.54
N LEU A 503 25.71 -12.22 29.64
CA LEU A 503 26.34 -10.91 29.50
C LEU A 503 25.47 -9.93 28.71
N TRP A 504 24.74 -10.44 27.71
CA TRP A 504 23.86 -9.63 26.86
C TRP A 504 22.57 -9.23 27.57
N THR A 505 22.00 -10.12 28.37
CA THR A 505 20.69 -9.91 29.00
C THR A 505 20.62 -8.65 29.88
N PRO A 506 21.60 -8.38 30.78
CA PRO A 506 21.62 -7.13 31.55
C PRO A 506 21.73 -5.87 30.68
N LEU A 507 22.53 -5.92 29.61
CA LEU A 507 22.73 -4.79 28.69
C LEU A 507 21.44 -4.47 27.93
N ILE A 508 20.77 -5.49 27.41
CA ILE A 508 19.47 -5.38 26.75
C ILE A 508 18.43 -4.80 27.72
N SER A 509 18.37 -5.31 28.96
CA SER A 509 17.44 -4.81 29.98
C SER A 509 17.69 -3.34 30.34
N LYS A 510 18.96 -2.93 30.41
CA LYS A 510 19.34 -1.52 30.62
C LYS A 510 18.90 -0.62 29.46
N LYS A 511 19.11 -1.06 28.21
CA LYS A 511 18.88 -0.25 27.00
C LYS A 511 17.41 -0.22 26.55
N LEU A 512 16.75 -1.38 26.52
CA LEU A 512 15.39 -1.55 25.98
C LEU A 512 14.32 -1.65 27.07
N GLY A 513 14.74 -1.77 28.34
CA GLY A 513 13.87 -1.92 29.49
C GLY A 513 13.47 -3.37 29.76
N LYS A 514 12.93 -3.62 30.96
CA LYS A 514 12.51 -4.95 31.44
C LYS A 514 11.31 -5.56 30.69
N GLY A 515 10.69 -4.80 29.78
CA GLY A 515 9.56 -5.27 28.98
C GLY A 515 9.97 -6.23 27.85
N VAL A 516 11.24 -6.23 27.44
CA VAL A 516 11.78 -7.16 26.44
C VAL A 516 12.29 -8.41 27.14
N LYS A 517 11.71 -9.57 26.81
CA LYS A 517 12.13 -10.85 27.41
C LYS A 517 13.36 -11.40 26.70
N CYS A 518 14.31 -11.95 27.46
CA CYS A 518 15.47 -12.65 26.92
C CYS A 518 15.38 -14.13 27.27
N ARG A 519 15.54 -15.02 26.28
CA ARG A 519 15.51 -16.48 26.48
C ARG A 519 16.57 -17.17 25.63
N LYS A 520 16.84 -18.44 25.89
CA LYS A 520 17.71 -19.27 25.05
C LYS A 520 16.88 -20.38 24.42
N SER A 521 17.10 -20.64 23.15
CA SER A 521 16.44 -21.73 22.43
C SER A 521 16.93 -23.09 22.95
N ASN A 522 15.99 -24.00 23.12
CA ASN A 522 16.20 -25.40 23.51
C ASN A 522 16.22 -26.35 22.30
N LEU A 523 16.20 -25.84 21.07
CA LEU A 523 16.37 -26.65 19.85
C LEU A 523 17.76 -27.30 19.87
N ALA A 524 17.78 -28.59 20.22
CA ALA A 524 18.97 -29.41 20.21
C ALA A 524 19.39 -29.66 18.76
N TYR A 525 20.59 -29.20 18.42
CA TYR A 525 21.28 -29.60 17.21
C TYR A 525 21.65 -31.08 17.37
N ARG A 526 21.19 -31.96 16.47
CA ARG A 526 21.65 -33.35 16.42
C ARG A 526 22.93 -33.44 15.61
#